data_AF-A0A0F9I2X8-F1
#
_entry.id   AF-A0A0F9I2X8-F1
#
_cell.length_a   1.000
_cell.length_b   1.000
_cell.length_c   1.000
_cell.angle_alpha   90.00
_cell.angle_beta   90.00
_cell.angle_gamma   90.00
#
_symmetry.space_group_name_H-M   'P 1'
#
loop_
_entity.id
_entity.type
_entity.pdbx_description
1 polymer ?
#
loop_
_entity_poly.entity_id
_entity_poly.type
_entity_poly.pdbx_seq_one_letter_code
_entity_poly.pdbx_strand_id
1 'polypeptide(L)'
;MDISKLDKAEVLAALYNRAQPQGIGYLHYTPEDMTVEEAQMILDDLKEYGHRPYFDYLKGRVMKVSLYKDDMRTDLYNRDNGEGAAEQALEHLTNI
;
A
#
# COMPACT_ATOMS: atom_id res chain seq x y z
N MET A 1 10.64 1.95 -7.54
CA MET A 1 11.20 2.13 -6.18
C MET A 1 11.61 0.77 -5.67
N ASP A 2 12.88 0.62 -5.31
CA ASP A 2 13.41 -0.65 -4.81
C ASP A 2 12.92 -0.89 -3.37
N ILE A 3 12.15 -1.96 -3.19
CA ILE A 3 11.62 -2.44 -1.92
C ILE A 3 12.16 -3.84 -1.58
N SER A 4 13.22 -4.32 -2.27
CA SER A 4 13.80 -5.67 -2.08
C SER A 4 14.26 -5.99 -0.66
N LYS A 5 14.58 -4.95 0.12
CA LYS A 5 15.04 -5.05 1.51
C LYS A 5 13.97 -4.74 2.54
N LEU A 6 12.76 -4.40 2.11
CA LEU A 6 11.66 -4.02 2.99
C LEU A 6 10.71 -5.20 3.18
N ASP A 7 10.12 -5.28 4.36
CA ASP A 7 9.01 -6.21 4.59
C ASP A 7 7.77 -5.71 3.84
N LYS A 8 7.10 -6.60 3.09
CA LYS A 8 5.97 -6.22 2.24
C LYS A 8 4.73 -5.84 3.04
N ALA A 9 4.56 -6.38 4.25
CA ALA A 9 3.46 -5.99 5.12
C ALA A 9 3.72 -4.59 5.70
N GLU A 10 4.95 -4.27 6.09
CA GLU A 10 5.33 -2.90 6.49
C GLU A 10 5.11 -1.90 5.37
N VAL A 11 5.51 -2.23 4.14
CA VAL A 11 5.29 -1.39 2.94
C VAL A 11 3.78 -1.17 2.69
N LEU A 12 2.98 -2.23 2.74
CA LEU A 12 1.54 -2.14 2.52
C LEU A 12 0.86 -1.25 3.58
N ALA A 13 1.16 -1.46 4.85
CA ALA A 13 0.62 -0.69 5.96
C ALA A 13 1.01 0.80 5.84
N ALA A 14 2.29 1.10 5.60
CA ALA A 14 2.79 2.46 5.45
C ALA A 14 2.10 3.22 4.31
N LEU A 15 1.98 2.59 3.13
CA LEU A 15 1.28 3.17 1.98
C LEU A 15 -0.21 3.36 2.27
N TYR A 16 -0.87 2.39 2.90
CA TYR A 16 -2.29 2.47 3.22
C TYR A 16 -2.56 3.63 4.20
N ASN A 17 -1.76 3.75 5.26
CA ASN A 17 -1.94 4.76 6.30
C ASN A 17 -1.77 6.19 5.78
N ARG A 18 -1.01 6.37 4.69
CA ARG A 18 -0.84 7.66 4.00
C ARG A 18 -1.75 7.87 2.80
N ALA A 19 -2.48 6.84 2.36
CA ALA A 19 -3.40 6.95 1.24
C ALA A 19 -4.69 7.68 1.65
N GLN A 20 -5.28 8.43 0.71
CA GLN A 20 -6.55 9.12 0.93
C GLN A 20 -7.75 8.26 0.47
N PRO A 21 -8.94 8.43 1.09
CA PRO A 21 -10.17 7.91 0.51
C PRO A 21 -10.47 8.62 -0.81
N GLN A 22 -10.99 7.89 -1.81
CA GLN A 22 -11.32 8.47 -3.12
C GLN A 22 -12.57 7.85 -3.74
N GLY A 23 -13.38 8.70 -4.39
CA GLY A 23 -14.58 8.29 -5.12
C GLY A 23 -15.60 7.54 -4.24
N ILE A 24 -16.19 6.47 -4.78
CA ILE A 24 -17.13 5.61 -4.04
C ILE A 24 -16.46 4.81 -2.91
N GLY A 25 -15.12 4.72 -2.90
CA GLY A 25 -14.35 4.11 -1.83
C GLY A 25 -14.61 4.76 -0.47
N TYR A 26 -15.00 6.03 -0.45
CA TYR A 26 -15.39 6.74 0.77
C TYR A 26 -16.49 6.03 1.58
N LEU A 27 -17.40 5.28 0.93
CA LEU A 27 -18.45 4.53 1.64
C LEU A 27 -17.93 3.37 2.50
N HIS A 28 -16.71 2.90 2.21
CA HIS A 28 -16.04 1.81 2.92
C HIS A 28 -14.81 2.30 3.70
N TYR A 29 -14.57 3.62 3.71
CA TYR A 29 -13.46 4.22 4.43
C TYR A 29 -13.68 4.10 5.93
N THR A 30 -12.63 3.69 6.62
CA THR A 30 -12.54 3.78 8.07
C THR A 30 -11.28 4.58 8.42
N PRO A 31 -11.31 5.43 9.46
CA PRO A 31 -10.22 6.33 9.78
C PRO A 31 -9.00 5.64 10.39
N GLU A 32 -9.13 4.38 10.79
CA GLU A 32 -8.07 3.64 11.46
C GLU A 32 -6.92 3.32 10.50
N ASP A 33 -5.72 3.35 11.08
CA ASP A 33 -4.51 2.87 10.43
C ASP A 33 -4.50 1.34 10.40
N MET A 34 -3.98 0.78 9.31
CA MET A 34 -3.67 -0.63 9.18
C MET A 34 -2.41 -0.96 9.97
N THR A 35 -2.47 -2.04 10.74
CA THR A 35 -1.29 -2.58 11.42
C THR A 35 -0.50 -3.50 10.48
N VAL A 36 0.76 -3.77 10.82
CA VAL A 36 1.60 -4.69 10.03
C VAL A 36 1.02 -6.11 10.05
N GLU A 37 0.45 -6.54 11.17
CA GLU A 37 -0.19 -7.86 11.29
C GLU A 37 -1.39 -7.99 10.35
N GLU A 38 -2.22 -6.93 10.27
CA GLU A 38 -3.34 -6.92 9.33
C GLU A 38 -2.87 -6.92 7.87
N ALA A 39 -1.85 -6.13 7.54
CA ALA A 39 -1.27 -6.12 6.22
C ALA A 39 -0.71 -7.51 5.84
N GLN A 40 -0.06 -8.20 6.78
CA GLN A 40 0.45 -9.55 6.58
C GLN A 40 -0.68 -10.55 6.31
N MET A 41 -1.78 -10.48 7.08
CA MET A 41 -2.95 -11.34 6.84
C MET A 41 -3.52 -11.15 5.44
N ILE A 42 -3.65 -9.92 4.95
CA ILE A 42 -4.12 -9.63 3.60
C ILE A 42 -3.19 -10.25 2.54
N LEU A 43 -1.89 -10.13 2.72
CA LEU A 43 -0.90 -10.69 1.81
C LEU A 43 -0.93 -12.23 1.80
N ASP A 44 -1.10 -12.84 2.96
CA ASP A 44 -1.21 -14.30 3.11
C ASP A 44 -2.48 -14.83 2.46
N ASP A 45 -3.63 -14.19 2.67
CA ASP A 45 -4.89 -14.55 2.01
C ASP A 45 -4.77 -14.50 0.48
N LEU A 46 -4.18 -13.42 -0.06
CA LEU A 46 -3.94 -13.31 -1.51
C LEU A 46 -3.06 -14.45 -2.02
N LYS A 47 -2.01 -14.81 -1.27
CA LYS A 47 -1.13 -15.91 -1.63
C LYS A 47 -1.84 -17.26 -1.58
N GLU A 48 -2.67 -17.51 -0.56
CA GLU A 48 -3.47 -18.73 -0.41
C GLU A 48 -4.43 -18.91 -1.60
N TYR A 49 -5.09 -17.83 -2.04
CA TYR A 49 -6.00 -17.85 -3.19
C TYR A 49 -5.32 -17.66 -4.55
N GLY A 50 -3.98 -17.64 -4.61
CA GLY A 50 -3.22 -17.52 -5.86
C GLY A 50 -3.32 -16.15 -6.54
N HIS A 51 -3.72 -15.12 -5.81
CA HIS A 51 -3.80 -13.74 -6.26
C HIS A 51 -2.46 -13.02 -6.11
N ARG A 52 -2.25 -12.01 -6.97
CA ARG A 52 -1.09 -11.12 -6.86
C ARG A 52 -1.42 -9.97 -5.91
N PRO A 53 -0.45 -9.49 -5.11
CA PRO A 53 -0.64 -8.30 -4.28
C PRO A 53 -0.62 -7.05 -5.15
N TYR A 54 -1.75 -6.78 -5.78
CA TYR A 54 -2.04 -5.55 -6.51
C TYR A 54 -3.33 -4.97 -5.97
N PHE A 55 -3.28 -3.68 -5.61
CA PHE A 55 -4.38 -3.01 -4.92
C PHE A 55 -4.74 -1.76 -5.71
N ASP A 56 -5.91 -1.74 -6.35
CA ASP A 56 -6.47 -0.49 -6.90
C ASP A 56 -7.03 0.38 -5.77
N TYR A 57 -7.78 -0.25 -4.88
CA TYR A 57 -8.28 0.29 -3.62
C TYR A 57 -8.08 -0.73 -2.52
N LEU A 58 -7.90 -0.25 -1.29
CA LEU A 58 -7.89 -1.07 -0.09
C LEU A 58 -8.69 -0.33 0.97
N LYS A 59 -9.74 -0.96 1.50
CA LYS A 59 -10.67 -0.39 2.49
C LYS A 59 -11.06 1.07 2.23
N GLY A 60 -11.43 1.36 0.98
CA GLY A 60 -11.87 2.69 0.56
C GLY A 60 -10.78 3.70 0.23
N ARG A 61 -9.51 3.41 0.53
CA ARG A 61 -8.35 4.25 0.17
C ARG A 61 -7.79 3.88 -1.20
N VAL A 62 -7.36 4.87 -1.99
CA VAL A 62 -6.78 4.65 -3.33
C VAL A 62 -5.31 4.27 -3.23
N MET A 63 -4.95 3.11 -3.78
CA MET A 63 -3.60 2.53 -3.64
C MET A 63 -2.86 2.53 -4.98
N LYS A 64 -3.35 1.79 -5.97
CA LYS A 64 -2.73 1.59 -7.30
C LYS A 64 -1.27 1.15 -7.25
N VAL A 65 -0.92 0.28 -6.31
CA VAL A 65 0.42 -0.30 -6.16
C VAL A 65 0.40 -1.81 -6.34
N SER A 66 1.52 -2.36 -6.78
CA SER A 66 1.79 -3.79 -6.74
C SER A 66 3.02 -4.07 -5.90
N LEU A 67 2.90 -5.04 -4.98
CA LEU A 67 4.00 -5.57 -4.17
C LEU A 67 4.49 -6.93 -4.68
N TYR A 68 4.13 -7.32 -5.91
CA TYR A 68 4.48 -8.63 -6.45
C TYR A 68 5.99 -8.75 -6.71
N LYS A 69 6.61 -7.66 -7.16
CA LYS A 69 8.05 -7.55 -7.42
C LYS A 69 8.71 -6.62 -6.42
N ASP A 70 10.04 -6.60 -6.45
CA ASP A 70 10.84 -5.74 -5.59
C ASP A 70 11.03 -4.33 -6.17
N ASP A 71 10.78 -4.12 -7.47
CA ASP A 71 10.66 -2.78 -8.04
C ASP A 71 9.18 -2.38 -8.11
N MET A 72 8.78 -1.51 -7.19
CA MET A 72 7.42 -0.98 -7.09
C MET A 72 7.27 0.29 -7.93
N ARG A 73 6.25 0.32 -8.79
CA ARG A 73 5.86 1.54 -9.50
C ARG A 73 5.08 2.48 -8.59
N THR A 74 5.56 3.73 -8.44
CA THR A 74 4.94 4.75 -7.58
C THR A 74 4.06 5.75 -8.34
N ASP A 75 4.08 5.74 -9.68
CA ASP A 75 3.48 6.79 -10.51
C ASP A 75 1.96 6.95 -10.31
N LEU A 76 1.22 5.84 -10.19
CA LEU A 76 -0.24 5.90 -10.00
C LEU A 76 -0.63 6.21 -8.55
N TYR A 77 0.12 5.69 -7.57
CA TYR A 77 -0.07 6.06 -6.17
C TYR A 77 0.17 7.56 -5.99
N ASN A 78 1.29 8.08 -6.51
CA ASN A 78 1.66 9.49 -6.39
C ASN A 78 0.70 10.41 -7.15
N ARG A 79 0.19 9.99 -8.31
CA ARG A 79 -0.85 10.76 -9.02
C ARG A 79 -2.08 10.99 -8.13
N ASP A 80 -2.53 9.96 -7.42
CA ASP A 80 -3.78 10.01 -6.68
C ASP A 80 -3.59 10.46 -5.23
N ASN A 81 -2.42 10.29 -4.61
CA ASN A 81 -2.15 10.64 -3.21
C ASN A 81 -1.21 11.85 -3.02
N GLY A 82 -0.63 12.37 -4.11
CA GLY A 82 0.28 13.52 -4.09
C GLY A 82 1.67 13.19 -4.62
N GLU A 83 2.33 14.17 -5.24
CA GLU A 83 3.69 14.00 -5.77
C GLU A 83 4.66 13.60 -4.66
N GLY A 84 5.36 12.48 -4.85
CA GLY A 84 6.29 11.93 -3.85
C GLY A 84 5.64 11.23 -2.65
N ALA A 85 4.32 11.00 -2.66
CA ALA A 85 3.60 10.46 -1.52
C ALA A 85 4.04 9.04 -1.11
N ALA A 86 4.34 8.17 -2.08
CA ALA A 86 4.82 6.82 -1.80
C ALA A 86 6.20 6.84 -1.12
N GLU A 87 7.09 7.70 -1.61
CA GLU A 87 8.43 7.88 -1.06
C GLU A 87 8.37 8.43 0.38
N GLN A 88 7.53 9.45 0.62
CA GLN A 88 7.29 10.00 1.96
C GLN A 88 6.65 8.98 2.92
N ALA A 89 5.76 8.13 2.40
CA ALA A 89 5.14 7.08 3.21
C ALA A 89 6.18 6.05 3.66
N LEU A 90 7.18 5.75 2.82
CA LEU A 90 8.17 4.69 3.06
C LEU A 90 9.50 5.19 3.62
N GLU A 91 9.69 6.52 3.75
CA GLU A 91 10.93 7.16 4.21
C GLU A 91 11.48 6.51 5.50
N HIS A 92 10.60 6.29 6.48
CA HIS A 92 10.94 5.71 7.79
C HIS A 92 11.33 4.23 7.75
N LEU A 93 10.99 3.49 6.69
CA LEU A 93 11.41 2.10 6.48
C LEU A 93 12.75 2.03 5.75
N THR A 94 13.09 3.07 4.98
CA THR A 94 14.30 3.07 4.14
C THR A 94 15.57 3.51 4.87
N ASN A 95 15.47 4.22 6.01
CA ASN A 95 16.61 4.67 6.85
C ASN A 95 17.90 4.96 6.04
N ILE A 96 17.80 5.87 5.06
CA ILE A 96 18.94 6.48 4.37
C ILE A 96 18.99 7.97 4.75
#